data_AF-A0A1Q7YH67-F1
#
_entry.id   AF-A0A1Q7YH67-F1
#
_cell.length_a   1.000
_cell.length_b   1.000
_cell.length_c   1.000
_cell.angle_alpha   90.00
_cell.angle_beta   90.00
_cell.angle_gamma   90.00
#
_symmetry.space_group_name_H-M   'P 1'
#
loop_
_entity.id
_entity.type
_entity.pdbx_description
1 polymer ?
#
loop_
_entity_poly.entity_id
_entity_poly.type
_entity_poly.pdbx_seq_one_letter_code
_entity_poly.pdbx_strand_id
1 'polypeptide(L)'
;MILSSLLVLLLFSAACVRLPRHEMSASYVSARAVITKNSASHPLININTATADELERLPGIGAALAARIVEHRERYGRFRRAEHLLMVRGISDRRFRELRALITVE
;
A
#
# COMPACT_ATOMS: atom_id res chain seq x y z
N MET A 1 62.93 9.43 -25.71
CA MET A 1 63.67 10.29 -26.65
C MET A 1 64.90 9.51 -27.04
N ILE A 2 64.88 8.68 -28.07
CA ILE A 2 65.16 9.03 -29.47
C ILE A 2 64.38 7.99 -30.31
N LEU A 3 63.31 8.39 -31.01
CA LEU A 3 63.34 8.60 -32.46
C LEU A 3 63.86 7.36 -33.22
N SER A 4 62.99 6.39 -33.51
CA SER A 4 63.23 5.40 -34.57
C SER A 4 61.90 4.83 -35.03
N SER A 5 61.75 4.81 -36.35
CA SER A 5 60.66 4.19 -37.10
C SER A 5 59.36 4.98 -37.14
N LEU A 6 59.51 6.20 -37.66
CA LEU A 6 58.62 6.70 -38.70
C LEU A 6 58.36 5.60 -39.75
N LEU A 7 57.15 5.61 -40.32
CA LEU A 7 56.90 5.24 -41.71
C LEU A 7 56.88 3.74 -42.07
N VAL A 8 55.70 3.11 -42.02
CA VAL A 8 55.12 2.49 -43.24
C VAL A 8 53.60 2.65 -43.19
N LEU A 9 53.13 3.60 -43.99
CA LEU A 9 51.77 3.68 -44.53
C LEU A 9 51.49 2.49 -45.45
N LEU A 10 50.54 1.65 -45.09
CA LEU A 10 49.75 0.81 -46.02
C LEU A 10 48.40 0.59 -45.31
N LEU A 11 47.38 1.44 -45.42
CA LEU A 11 46.57 1.70 -46.62
C LEU A 11 46.36 0.45 -47.49
N PHE A 12 45.48 -0.45 -47.05
CA PHE A 12 44.66 -1.27 -47.95
C PHE A 12 43.28 -1.42 -47.30
N SER A 13 42.33 -0.59 -47.74
CA SER A 13 41.28 -0.99 -48.69
C SER A 13 40.18 -1.79 -47.99
N ALA A 14 39.19 -1.08 -47.46
CA ALA A 14 37.92 -0.87 -48.17
C ALA A 14 37.07 -2.14 -48.26
N ALA A 15 36.36 -2.42 -47.17
CA ALA A 15 35.07 -3.09 -47.26
C ALA A 15 34.02 -2.13 -46.70
N CYS A 16 33.66 -1.16 -47.55
CA CYS A 16 32.43 -0.40 -47.48
C CYS A 16 31.23 -1.34 -47.61
N VAL A 17 30.66 -1.82 -46.51
CA VAL A 17 29.32 -2.42 -46.48
C VAL A 17 28.82 -2.26 -45.04
N ARG A 18 27.69 -1.66 -44.67
CA ARG A 18 26.62 -0.94 -45.36
C ARG A 18 25.76 -0.37 -44.22
N LEU A 19 25.67 0.94 -44.09
CA LEU A 19 24.58 1.56 -43.35
C LEU A 19 23.33 1.48 -44.23
N PRO A 20 22.20 1.07 -43.65
CA PRO A 20 20.95 1.74 -43.94
C PRO A 20 20.47 2.45 -42.66
N ARG A 21 20.41 3.78 -42.76
CA ARG A 21 19.40 4.60 -42.06
C ARG A 21 18.01 4.09 -42.48
N HIS A 22 17.08 3.93 -41.54
CA HIS A 22 15.71 4.47 -41.59
C HIS A 22 14.96 4.04 -40.31
N GLU A 23 14.86 4.89 -39.30
CA GLU A 23 13.77 5.84 -38.98
C GLU A 23 12.57 5.23 -38.25
N MET A 24 12.11 6.03 -37.27
CA MET A 24 10.86 5.94 -36.51
C MET A 24 10.75 4.70 -35.62
N SER A 25 10.45 4.82 -34.32
CA SER A 25 9.57 5.80 -33.69
C SER A 25 10.00 6.01 -32.24
N ALA A 26 9.91 7.26 -31.80
CA ALA A 26 9.67 7.59 -30.41
C ALA A 26 8.39 6.87 -29.96
N SER A 27 8.50 5.63 -29.50
CA SER A 27 7.46 5.02 -28.71
C SER A 27 7.75 5.35 -27.27
N TYR A 28 7.19 6.50 -26.88
CA TYR A 28 6.50 6.65 -25.61
C TYR A 28 5.82 5.32 -25.26
N VAL A 29 6.52 4.43 -24.53
CA VAL A 29 5.82 3.47 -23.69
C VAL A 29 5.30 4.31 -22.55
N SER A 30 4.13 4.86 -22.87
CA SER A 30 3.16 5.51 -22.02
C SER A 30 3.29 5.00 -20.60
N ALA A 31 3.47 5.97 -19.70
CA ALA A 31 3.20 5.85 -18.29
C ALA A 31 1.82 5.18 -18.09
N ARG A 32 1.79 3.85 -18.10
CA ARG A 32 0.87 3.10 -17.27
C ARG A 32 1.49 3.08 -15.89
N ALA A 33 1.50 4.25 -15.26
CA ALA A 33 1.09 4.30 -13.87
C ALA A 33 -0.26 3.59 -13.86
N VAL A 34 -0.23 2.28 -13.56
CA VAL A 34 -1.41 1.61 -13.05
C VAL A 34 -1.60 2.31 -11.72
N ILE A 35 -2.32 3.44 -11.76
CA ILE A 35 -3.10 3.90 -10.64
C ILE A 35 -4.13 2.80 -10.50
N THR A 36 -3.72 1.67 -9.90
CA THR A 36 -4.64 0.91 -9.09
C THR A 36 -5.15 2.00 -8.17
N LYS A 37 -6.41 2.37 -8.34
CA LYS A 37 -7.16 3.01 -7.27
C LYS A 37 -6.88 2.11 -6.07
N ASN A 38 -5.87 2.46 -5.29
CA ASN A 38 -5.80 2.13 -3.91
C ASN A 38 -6.91 3.00 -3.35
N SER A 39 -8.15 2.57 -3.62
CA SER A 39 -9.27 2.78 -2.74
C SER A 39 -8.64 2.42 -1.41
N ALA A 40 -8.28 3.43 -0.63
CA ALA A 40 -7.73 3.25 0.69
C ALA A 40 -8.90 2.71 1.52
N SER A 41 -9.28 1.47 1.24
CA SER A 41 -10.04 0.63 2.13
C SER A 41 -9.06 0.41 3.26
N HIS A 42 -9.07 1.32 4.23
CA HIS A 42 -8.56 1.01 5.55
C HIS A 42 -9.16 -0.36 5.89
N PRO A 43 -8.33 -1.38 6.13
CA PRO A 43 -8.84 -2.71 6.42
C PRO A 43 -9.79 -2.58 7.61
N LEU A 44 -11.02 -3.09 7.46
CA LEU A 44 -12.00 -3.03 8.54
C LEU A 44 -11.43 -3.79 9.75
N ILE A 45 -11.56 -3.18 10.91
CA ILE A 45 -11.08 -3.78 12.16
C ILE A 45 -12.16 -4.73 12.67
N ASN A 46 -11.84 -6.01 12.78
CA ASN A 46 -12.76 -7.01 13.32
C ASN A 46 -12.78 -6.92 14.86
N ILE A 47 -13.91 -6.51 15.44
CA ILE A 47 -14.02 -6.28 16.89
C ILE A 47 -13.92 -7.56 17.73
N ASN A 48 -14.15 -8.73 17.12
CA ASN A 48 -14.05 -10.02 17.80
C ASN A 48 -12.61 -10.53 17.91
N THR A 49 -11.73 -10.13 16.99
CA THR A 49 -10.35 -10.66 16.90
C THR A 49 -9.28 -9.61 17.10
N ALA A 50 -9.59 -8.33 16.90
CA ALA A 50 -8.63 -7.24 17.03
C ALA A 50 -7.99 -7.19 18.42
N THR A 51 -6.72 -6.85 18.47
CA THR A 51 -6.01 -6.58 19.73
C THR A 51 -6.45 -5.24 20.32
N ALA A 52 -6.10 -4.98 21.59
CA ALA A 52 -6.37 -3.67 22.20
C ALA A 52 -5.70 -2.54 21.39
N ASP A 53 -4.43 -2.70 21.01
CA ASP A 53 -3.68 -1.73 20.22
C ASP A 53 -4.29 -1.47 18.83
N GLU A 54 -4.89 -2.49 18.21
CA GLU A 54 -5.59 -2.33 16.94
C GLU A 54 -6.90 -1.56 17.12
N LEU A 55 -7.65 -1.83 18.19
CA LEU A 55 -8.86 -1.10 18.53
C LEU A 55 -8.57 0.38 18.82
N GLU A 56 -7.41 0.70 19.41
CA GLU A 56 -6.98 2.08 19.67
C GLU A 56 -6.71 2.90 18.39
N ARG A 57 -6.55 2.25 17.23
CA ARG A 57 -6.44 2.96 15.94
C ARG A 57 -7.76 3.56 15.50
N LEU A 58 -8.87 3.16 16.12
CA LEU A 58 -10.19 3.68 15.80
C LEU A 58 -10.41 5.07 16.41
N PRO A 59 -11.07 5.99 15.68
CA PRO A 59 -11.31 7.33 16.18
C PRO A 59 -12.12 7.31 17.48
N GLY A 60 -11.58 7.94 18.52
CA GLY A 60 -12.24 8.04 19.82
C GLY A 60 -12.21 6.77 20.67
N ILE A 61 -11.47 5.74 20.27
CA ILE A 61 -11.12 4.59 21.12
C ILE A 61 -9.70 4.80 21.66
N GLY A 62 -9.57 4.95 22.97
CA GLY A 62 -8.27 4.91 23.65
C GLY A 62 -8.13 3.63 24.48
N ALA A 63 -6.95 3.41 25.07
CA ALA A 63 -6.61 2.20 25.84
C ALA A 63 -7.70 1.73 26.82
N ALA A 64 -8.27 2.65 27.60
CA ALA A 64 -9.33 2.30 28.55
C ALA A 64 -10.61 1.75 27.89
N LEU A 65 -10.94 2.21 26.68
CA LEU A 65 -12.13 1.77 25.96
C LEU A 65 -11.84 0.50 25.17
N ALA A 66 -10.66 0.39 24.57
CA ALA A 66 -10.17 -0.84 23.92
C ALA A 66 -10.17 -2.01 24.91
N ALA A 67 -9.62 -1.82 26.11
CA ALA A 67 -9.64 -2.82 27.18
C ALA A 67 -11.06 -3.27 27.54
N ARG A 68 -12.03 -2.35 27.61
CA ARG A 68 -13.44 -2.70 27.89
C ARG A 68 -14.09 -3.49 26.77
N ILE A 69 -13.75 -3.24 25.51
CA ILE A 69 -14.26 -4.01 24.37
C ILE A 69 -13.74 -5.46 24.47
N VAL A 70 -12.46 -5.62 24.78
CA VAL A 70 -11.83 -6.93 25.00
C VAL A 70 -12.47 -7.65 26.19
N GLU A 71 -12.60 -6.99 27.34
CA GLU A 71 -13.27 -7.54 28.52
C GLU A 71 -14.72 -7.94 28.22
N HIS A 72 -15.45 -7.13 27.44
CA HIS A 72 -16.83 -7.41 27.09
C HIS A 72 -16.95 -8.71 26.27
N ARG A 73 -16.09 -8.91 25.26
CA ARG A 73 -16.12 -10.15 24.45
C ARG A 73 -15.64 -11.38 25.23
N GLU A 74 -14.79 -11.19 26.24
CA GLU A 74 -14.37 -12.27 27.14
C GLU A 74 -15.47 -12.67 28.12
N ARG A 75 -16.21 -11.69 28.67
CA ARG A 75 -17.25 -11.94 29.66
C ARG A 75 -18.58 -12.41 29.05
N TYR A 76 -19.01 -11.77 27.97
CA TYR A 76 -20.33 -12.00 27.37
C TYR A 76 -20.27 -12.80 26.06
N GLY A 77 -19.06 -13.11 25.59
CA GLY A 77 -18.82 -13.78 24.32
C GLY A 77 -18.73 -12.81 23.13
N ARG A 78 -18.49 -13.37 21.95
CA ARG A 78 -18.27 -12.61 20.71
C ARG A 78 -19.48 -11.74 20.33
N PHE A 79 -19.20 -10.56 19.80
CA PHE A 79 -20.20 -9.68 19.22
C PHE A 79 -20.81 -10.32 17.97
N ARG A 80 -22.14 -10.41 17.94
CA ARG A 80 -22.91 -10.96 16.80
C ARG A 80 -23.18 -9.94 15.69
N ARG A 81 -23.18 -8.66 16.07
CA ARG A 81 -23.46 -7.52 15.20
C ARG A 81 -22.69 -6.31 15.74
N ALA A 82 -22.33 -5.36 14.87
CA ALA A 82 -21.53 -4.21 15.26
C ALA A 82 -22.23 -3.33 16.32
N GLU A 83 -23.57 -3.26 16.28
CA GLU A 83 -24.40 -2.46 17.18
C GLU A 83 -24.27 -2.89 18.66
N HIS A 84 -23.84 -4.13 18.91
CA HIS A 84 -23.61 -4.59 20.28
C HIS A 84 -22.47 -3.83 20.97
N LEU A 85 -21.61 -3.09 20.23
CA LEU A 85 -20.67 -2.16 20.85
C LEU A 85 -21.36 -1.08 21.70
N LEU A 86 -22.62 -0.73 21.42
CA LEU A 86 -23.38 0.21 22.25
C LEU A 86 -23.64 -0.32 23.68
N MET A 87 -23.51 -1.63 23.90
CA MET A 87 -23.60 -2.24 25.23
C MET A 87 -22.31 -2.05 26.05
N VAL A 88 -21.20 -1.64 25.41
CA VAL A 88 -19.93 -1.37 26.07
C VAL A 88 -19.97 0.02 26.71
N ARG A 89 -19.77 0.07 28.03
CA ARG A 89 -19.78 1.33 28.79
C ARG A 89 -18.76 2.32 28.22
N GLY A 90 -19.28 3.47 27.78
CA GLY A 90 -18.49 4.56 27.22
C GLY A 90 -18.54 4.64 25.70
N ILE A 91 -19.19 3.72 25.00
CA ILE A 91 -19.53 3.90 23.58
C ILE A 91 -20.91 4.55 23.50
N SER A 92 -20.98 5.74 22.91
CA SER A 92 -22.24 6.46 22.64
C SER A 92 -22.67 6.27 21.19
N ASP A 93 -23.94 6.53 20.88
CA ASP A 93 -24.46 6.49 19.50
C ASP A 93 -23.66 7.37 18.55
N ARG A 94 -23.23 8.55 19.01
CA ARG A 94 -22.38 9.45 18.22
C ARG A 94 -21.09 8.75 17.81
N ARG A 95 -20.39 8.15 18.78
CA ARG A 95 -19.12 7.46 18.53
C ARG A 95 -19.34 6.23 17.66
N PHE A 96 -20.37 5.43 17.94
CA PHE A 96 -20.69 4.26 17.13
C PHE A 96 -20.91 4.62 15.66
N ARG A 97 -21.56 5.75 15.35
CA ARG A 97 -21.73 6.21 13.96
C ARG A 97 -20.41 6.51 13.25
N GLU A 98 -19.40 6.98 13.97
CA GLU A 98 -18.05 7.20 13.43
C GLU A 98 -17.32 5.86 13.22
N LEU A 99 -17.55 4.89 14.12
CA LEU A 99 -16.90 3.58 14.09
C LEU A 99 -17.50 2.61 13.07
N ARG A 100 -18.82 2.65 12.83
CA ARG A 100 -19.56 1.63 12.06
C ARG A 100 -19.00 1.38 10.65
N ALA A 101 -18.37 2.39 10.04
CA ALA A 101 -17.79 2.30 8.70
C ALA A 101 -16.36 1.71 8.68
N LEU A 102 -15.74 1.55 9.87
CA LEU A 102 -14.35 1.15 10.06
C LEU A 102 -14.22 -0.23 10.72
N ILE A 103 -15.34 -0.83 11.13
CA ILE A 103 -15.36 -2.07 11.90
C ILE A 103 -16.15 -3.16 11.20
N THR A 104 -15.81 -4.41 11.51
CA THR A 104 -16.55 -5.60 11.07
C THR A 104 -16.75 -6.58 12.23
N VAL A 105 -17.64 -7.54 12.01
CA VAL A 105 -17.94 -8.66 12.90
C VAL A 105 -17.94 -9.94 12.06
N GLU A 106 -17.03 -10.86 12.39
CA GLU A 106 -16.94 -12.21 11.82
C GLU A 106 -16.91 -13.26 12.92
#